data_AF-A0A1W9QMI8-F1
#
_entry.id   AF-A0A1W9QMI8-F1
#
_cell.length_a   1.000
_cell.length_b   1.000
_cell.length_c   1.000
_cell.angle_alpha   90.00
_cell.angle_beta   90.00
_cell.angle_gamma   90.00
#
_symmetry.space_group_name_H-M   'P 1'
#
loop_
_entity.id
_entity.type
_entity.pdbx_description
1 polymer ?
#
loop_
_entity_poly.entity_id
_entity_poly.type
_entity_poly.pdbx_seq_one_letter_code
_entity_poly.pdbx_strand_id
1 'polypeptide(L)'
;MELFVEKIDFPENCNIIYGMSHFIKTVEDLYEAMVNSCPEVKFGLAFNEASGPCLVRKEGNDNELIEIAVENQKRIGAGHTFLIVMKNAFPINVLPSIKNCRD
;
A
#
# COMPACT_ATOMS: atom_id res chain seq x y z
N MET A 1 19.40 -18.52 -4.68
CA MET A 1 18.05 -18.11 -4.24
C MET A 1 18.00 -18.35 -2.75
N GLU A 2 17.76 -17.30 -1.98
CA GLU A 2 17.62 -17.35 -0.52
C GLU A 2 16.17 -16.98 -0.15
N LEU A 3 15.66 -17.52 0.95
CA LEU A 3 14.31 -17.25 1.45
C LEU A 3 14.41 -16.42 2.73
N PHE A 4 13.65 -15.33 2.76
CA PHE A 4 13.56 -14.43 3.90
C PHE A 4 12.13 -14.41 4.44
N VAL A 5 12.00 -14.28 5.76
CA VAL A 5 10.70 -14.09 6.41
C VAL A 5 10.69 -12.66 6.95
N GLU A 6 9.99 -11.78 6.23
CA GLU A 6 9.81 -10.39 6.65
C GLU A 6 8.45 -10.22 7.33
N LYS A 7 8.48 -9.71 8.56
CA LYS A 7 7.26 -9.41 9.31
C LYS A 7 6.73 -8.05 8.89
N ILE A 8 5.44 -8.00 8.57
CA ILE A 8 4.74 -6.73 8.37
C ILE A 8 4.33 -6.19 9.74
N ASP A 9 4.91 -5.06 10.15
CA ASP A 9 4.56 -4.37 11.39
C ASP A 9 3.53 -3.28 11.12
N PHE A 10 2.45 -3.27 11.90
CA PHE A 10 1.41 -2.25 11.84
C PHE A 10 0.73 -2.12 13.21
N PRO A 11 0.09 -0.97 13.51
CA PRO A 11 -0.55 -0.72 14.79
C PRO A 11 -1.76 -1.65 15.03
N GLU A 12 -2.10 -1.86 16.29
CA GLU A 12 -3.38 -2.49 16.64
C GLU A 12 -4.56 -1.71 16.05
N ASN A 13 -5.65 -2.42 15.74
CA ASN A 13 -6.85 -1.87 15.11
C ASN A 13 -6.65 -1.29 13.70
N CYS A 14 -5.54 -1.64 13.03
CA CYS A 14 -5.35 -1.41 11.60
C CYS A 14 -5.54 -2.71 10.81
N ASN A 15 -5.93 -2.57 9.55
CA ASN A 15 -5.93 -3.65 8.57
C ASN A 15 -4.87 -3.35 7.51
N ILE A 16 -4.40 -4.39 6.83
CA ILE A 16 -3.45 -4.25 5.72
C ILE A 16 -3.98 -4.91 4.45
N ILE A 17 -3.53 -4.39 3.31
CA ILE A 17 -3.65 -5.04 2.00
C ILE A 17 -2.27 -5.05 1.37
N TYR A 18 -1.77 -6.24 1.05
CA TYR A 18 -0.51 -6.43 0.36
C TYR A 18 -0.77 -7.04 -1.01
N GLY A 19 -0.19 -6.47 -2.05
CA GLY A 19 -0.43 -6.89 -3.41
C GLY A 19 0.72 -6.58 -4.35
N MET A 20 0.53 -6.96 -5.61
CA MET A 20 1.44 -6.71 -6.72
C MET A 20 0.70 -5.83 -7.72
N SER A 21 1.41 -4.86 -8.28
CA SER A 21 0.92 -3.93 -9.30
C SER A 21 2.01 -3.69 -10.33
N HIS A 22 1.80 -2.79 -11.28
CA HIS A 22 2.85 -2.31 -12.15
C HIS A 22 2.65 -0.83 -12.48
N PHE A 23 3.69 -0.17 -13.00
CA PHE A 23 3.61 1.24 -13.45
C PHE A 23 3.39 2.27 -12.32
N ILE A 24 3.95 3.47 -12.50
CA ILE A 24 3.99 4.51 -11.46
C ILE A 24 2.60 5.05 -11.09
N LYS A 25 1.65 4.96 -12.04
CA LYS A 25 0.27 5.41 -11.87
C LYS A 25 -0.50 4.62 -10.80
N THR A 26 -0.03 3.42 -10.44
CA THR A 26 -0.52 2.62 -9.30
C THR A 26 -0.75 3.48 -8.05
N VAL A 27 0.16 4.41 -7.75
CA VAL A 27 0.09 5.22 -6.52
C VAL A 27 -1.13 6.13 -6.52
N GLU A 28 -1.37 6.84 -7.63
CA GLU A 28 -2.53 7.73 -7.79
C GLU A 28 -3.83 6.93 -7.87
N ASP A 29 -3.85 5.85 -8.65
CA ASP A 29 -5.05 5.04 -8.87
C ASP A 29 -5.51 4.33 -7.58
N LEU A 30 -4.57 3.81 -6.79
CA LEU A 30 -4.88 3.21 -5.49
C LEU A 30 -5.29 4.28 -4.47
N TYR A 31 -4.68 5.47 -4.48
CA TYR A 31 -5.11 6.57 -3.61
C TYR A 31 -6.56 6.96 -3.90
N GLU A 32 -6.92 7.16 -5.18
CA GLU A 32 -8.28 7.46 -5.59
C GLU A 32 -9.25 6.32 -5.23
N ALA A 33 -8.86 5.06 -5.47
CA ALA A 33 -9.66 3.90 -5.10
C ALA A 33 -9.96 3.88 -3.59
N MET A 34 -8.98 4.21 -2.76
CA MET A 34 -9.14 4.25 -1.30
C MET A 34 -10.06 5.39 -0.86
N VAL A 35 -9.79 6.63 -1.28
CA VAL A 35 -10.56 7.81 -0.89
C VAL A 35 -12.02 7.72 -1.34
N ASN A 36 -12.28 7.13 -2.51
CA ASN A 36 -13.64 7.00 -3.05
C ASN A 36 -14.44 5.83 -2.47
N SER A 37 -13.80 4.89 -1.75
CA SER A 37 -14.47 3.68 -1.25
C SER A 37 -15.10 3.86 0.13
N CYS A 38 -14.54 4.70 1.01
CA CYS A 38 -15.06 4.91 2.36
C CYS A 38 -14.70 6.32 2.87
N PRO A 39 -15.67 7.19 3.23
CA PRO A 39 -15.39 8.57 3.62
C PRO A 39 -14.48 8.74 4.84
N GLU A 40 -14.51 7.80 5.79
CA GLU A 40 -13.78 7.90 7.06
C GLU A 40 -12.44 7.17 7.06
N VAL A 41 -12.06 6.56 5.93
CA VAL A 41 -10.82 5.77 5.85
C VAL A 41 -9.61 6.64 6.10
N LYS A 42 -8.74 6.16 7.01
CA LYS A 42 -7.37 6.64 7.17
C LYS A 42 -6.44 5.60 6.63
N PHE A 43 -5.52 5.98 5.75
CA PHE A 43 -4.61 5.03 5.14
C PHE A 43 -3.28 5.66 4.73
N GLY A 44 -2.28 4.78 4.67
CA GLY A 44 -1.01 5.00 3.99
C GLY A 44 -0.73 3.90 2.98
N LEU A 45 -0.17 4.30 1.85
CA LEU A 45 0.19 3.44 0.73
C LEU A 45 1.68 3.60 0.43
N ALA A 46 2.35 2.49 0.19
CA ALA A 46 3.70 2.46 -0.35
C ALA A 46 3.80 1.44 -1.50
N PHE A 47 4.50 1.81 -2.58
CA PHE A 47 4.73 1.01 -3.78
C PHE A 47 6.21 1.01 -4.15
N ASN A 48 6.78 -0.16 -4.39
CA ASN A 48 8.18 -0.31 -4.78
C ASN A 48 8.32 -0.20 -6.30
N GLU A 49 8.85 0.92 -6.78
CA GLU A 49 9.25 1.07 -8.19
C GLU A 49 10.36 0.06 -8.52
N ALA A 50 10.18 -0.78 -9.54
CA ALA A 50 11.12 -1.86 -9.86
C ALA A 50 12.11 -1.52 -11.00
N SER A 51 12.08 -0.29 -11.51
CA SER A 51 12.97 0.16 -12.57
C SER A 51 13.38 1.62 -12.40
N GLY A 52 14.40 2.06 -13.14
CA GLY A 52 14.89 3.43 -13.06
C GLY A 52 15.44 3.78 -11.67
N PRO A 53 14.95 4.84 -11.00
CA PRO A 53 15.40 5.24 -9.67
C PRO A 53 15.16 4.22 -8.55
N CYS A 54 14.26 3.24 -8.76
CA CYS A 54 13.89 2.21 -7.79
C CYS A 54 13.50 2.78 -6.41
N LEU A 55 12.65 3.82 -6.41
CA LEU A 55 12.21 4.49 -5.19
C LEU A 55 10.96 3.82 -4.59
N VAL A 56 10.83 3.90 -3.27
CA VAL A 56 9.56 3.63 -2.60
C VAL A 56 8.67 4.84 -2.78
N ARG A 57 7.64 4.69 -3.60
CA ARG A 57 6.64 5.71 -3.86
C ARG A 57 5.56 5.60 -2.81
N LYS A 58 5.06 6.73 -2.33
CA LYS A 58 4.15 6.76 -1.18
C LYS A 58 3.06 7.80 -1.36
N GLU A 59 1.88 7.50 -0.84
CA GLU A 59 0.74 8.41 -0.85
C GLU A 59 -0.26 8.00 0.26
N GLY A 60 -1.19 8.88 0.63
CA GLY A 60 -2.19 8.57 1.65
C GLY A 60 -2.72 9.81 2.36
N ASN A 61 -3.64 9.59 3.29
CA ASN A 61 -4.29 10.68 4.04
C ASN A 61 -4.00 10.63 5.55
N ASP A 62 -3.06 9.77 5.95
CA ASP A 62 -2.55 9.64 7.31
C ASP A 62 -1.03 9.41 7.29
N ASN A 63 -0.27 10.39 7.77
CA ASN A 63 1.20 10.38 7.70
C ASN A 63 1.82 9.23 8.51
N GLU A 64 1.22 8.83 9.63
CA GLU A 64 1.74 7.73 10.45
C GLU A 64 1.65 6.42 9.66
N LEU A 65 0.48 6.16 9.08
CA LEU A 65 0.24 4.96 8.28
C LEU A 65 1.09 4.94 7.00
N ILE A 66 1.36 6.11 6.39
CA ILE A 66 2.26 6.24 5.23
C ILE A 66 3.67 5.78 5.59
N GLU A 67 4.24 6.31 6.67
CA GLU A 67 5.61 5.94 7.07
C GLU A 67 5.70 4.47 7.46
N ILE A 68 4.66 3.92 8.11
CA ILE A 68 4.59 2.48 8.39
C ILE A 68 4.61 1.67 7.08
N ALA A 69 3.81 2.05 6.08
CA ALA A 69 3.79 1.34 4.80
C ALA A 69 5.17 1.39 4.11
N VAL A 70 5.83 2.55 4.13
CA VAL A 70 7.16 2.76 3.55
C VAL A 70 8.22 1.91 4.25
N GLU A 71 8.27 1.92 5.57
CA GLU A 71 9.27 1.16 6.32
C GLU A 71 9.11 -0.36 6.11
N ASN A 72 7.88 -0.86 6.02
CA ASN A 72 7.64 -2.25 5.63
C ASN A 72 8.12 -2.55 4.20
N GLN A 73 7.78 -1.70 3.24
CA GLN A 73 8.18 -1.90 1.84
C GLN A 73 9.70 -1.85 1.63
N LYS A 74 10.41 -0.99 2.38
CA LYS A 74 11.89 -0.95 2.38
C LYS A 74 12.50 -2.25 2.88
N ARG A 75 11.93 -2.88 3.92
CA ARG A 75 12.40 -4.16 4.45
C ARG A 75 12.11 -5.31 3.49
N ILE A 76 10.90 -5.34 2.91
CA ILE A 76 10.50 -6.36 1.93
C ILE A 76 11.36 -6.28 0.68
N GLY A 77 11.60 -5.08 0.14
CA GLY A 77 12.49 -4.85 -1.00
C GLY A 77 12.06 -5.53 -2.31
N ALA A 78 10.84 -6.09 -2.38
CA ALA A 78 10.32 -6.71 -3.59
C ALA A 78 9.85 -5.63 -4.56
N GLY A 79 10.34 -5.66 -5.80
CA GLY A 79 9.90 -4.72 -6.83
C GLY A 79 8.44 -4.95 -7.21
N HIS A 80 7.73 -3.86 -7.53
CA HIS A 80 6.34 -3.85 -7.98
C HIS A 80 5.30 -4.33 -6.96
N THR A 81 5.68 -4.49 -5.70
CA THR A 81 4.73 -4.74 -4.62
C THR A 81 4.20 -3.44 -4.03
N PHE A 82 2.96 -3.46 -3.57
CA PHE A 82 2.38 -2.37 -2.79
C PHE A 82 1.87 -2.86 -1.44
N LEU A 83 1.86 -1.97 -0.45
CA LEU A 83 1.28 -2.18 0.86
C LEU A 83 0.39 -0.99 1.19
N ILE A 84 -0.85 -1.29 1.55
CA ILE A 84 -1.78 -0.34 2.15
C ILE A 84 -1.94 -0.71 3.62
N VAL A 85 -1.75 0.26 4.51
CA VAL A 85 -2.09 0.17 5.93
C VAL A 85 -3.26 1.11 6.16
N MET A 86 -4.35 0.64 6.76
CA MET A 86 -5.56 1.42 6.92
C MET A 86 -6.24 1.25 8.29
N LYS A 87 -6.98 2.28 8.66
CA LYS A 87 -7.74 2.42 9.89
C LYS A 87 -9.12 3.01 9.57
N ASN A 88 -10.11 2.75 10.43
CA ASN A 88 -11.51 3.16 10.26
C ASN A 88 -12.17 2.61 8.98
N ALA A 89 -11.60 1.57 8.39
CA ALA A 89 -12.15 0.83 7.27
C ALA A 89 -11.69 -0.63 7.32
N PHE A 90 -12.43 -1.51 6.64
CA PHE A 90 -12.10 -2.91 6.50
C PHE A 90 -11.78 -3.26 5.03
N PRO A 91 -11.03 -4.33 4.76
CA PRO A 91 -10.70 -4.72 3.39
C PRO A 91 -11.92 -4.90 2.49
N ILE A 92 -13.04 -5.39 3.03
CA ILE A 92 -14.27 -5.56 2.26
C ILE A 92 -14.80 -4.24 1.67
N ASN A 93 -14.50 -3.09 2.29
CA ASN A 93 -14.95 -1.78 1.80
C ASN A 93 -14.18 -1.33 0.56
N VAL A 94 -12.91 -1.72 0.42
CA VAL A 94 -11.97 -1.17 -0.58
C VAL A 94 -11.50 -2.19 -1.62
N LEU A 95 -11.54 -3.49 -1.30
CA LEU A 95 -11.04 -4.56 -2.15
C LEU A 95 -11.66 -4.60 -3.55
N PRO A 96 -12.97 -4.38 -3.75
CA PRO A 96 -13.54 -4.33 -5.10
C PRO A 96 -12.92 -3.23 -5.97
N SER A 97 -12.73 -2.03 -5.41
CA SER A 97 -12.12 -0.89 -6.11
C SER A 97 -10.66 -1.15 -6.44
N ILE A 98 -9.88 -1.66 -5.48
CA ILE A 98 -8.46 -2.02 -5.68
C ILE A 98 -8.30 -3.07 -6.77
N LYS A 99 -9.15 -4.11 -6.80
CA LYS A 99 -9.10 -5.16 -7.83
C LYS A 99 -9.50 -4.67 -9.22
N ASN A 100 -10.24 -3.57 -9.29
CA ASN A 100 -10.67 -2.95 -10.55
C ASN A 100 -9.68 -1.87 -11.04
N CYS A 101 -8.64 -1.53 -10.25
CA CYS A 101 -7.52 -0.77 -10.76
C CYS A 101 -6.90 -1.51 -11.94
N ARG A 102 -6.49 -0.76 -12.96
CA ARG A 102 -5.98 -1.35 -14.22
C ARG A 102 -4.58 -1.93 -14.07
N ASP A 103 -3.83 -1.35 -13.14
CA ASP A 103 -2.42 -1.58 -12.90
C ASP A 103 -2.19 -2.54 -11.73
#